data_AF-A0A4P8RHM0-F1
#
_entry.id   AF-A0A4P8RHM0-F1
#
_cell.length_a   1.000
_cell.length_b   1.000
_cell.length_c   1.000
_cell.angle_alpha   90.00
_cell.angle_beta   90.00
_cell.angle_gamma   90.00
#
_symmetry.space_group_name_H-M   'P 1'
#
loop_
_entity.id
_entity.type
_entity.pdbx_description
1 polymer ?
#
loop_
_entity_poly.entity_id
_entity_poly.type
_entity_poly.pdbx_seq_one_letter_code
_entity_poly.pdbx_strand_id
1 'polypeptide(L)'
;MLDKNVTRFLSSIPTEKSVRNNVCNIIYIFIIAREASALNSSLAAVSARSQERLLRKEDHMKTLYHKINRRFKKIVQRFVPHNTRYRPSGVCKINAEGIFSTNSSELIVHPVYENELTRLDIPDALFEACSDYWKPKREVLTDYIIAEIPSGRVYTDNESSVAIVTKYNRVVENVSLSLVDGKVVEPNLNNIFEQRYFSIPKRVKGTVFTLLTGGAGLNNISHWFLDVLPRLHLLKESGLYDRVDYFLVPSLRYDYQRETLELLGIPAEKIITSDTCPHLAADCIIASTAPRGNHTLVPVWLCDFIQNAFSNAIPEGELPGLYPSRIYISRKDSKMRNVINEIQLEKELKAQGFETIVSSQLSIKEKIKIFSQAEVVVSATGAGLINMLFCKPGTRLIEIFNEGFVIEPFYDIAPKIGLDYDYIICEGIRPITNASQGQREDVLVDIERLLQLLKKDTAKDKRQSVVGAAYTD
;
A
#
# COMPACT_ATOMS: atom_id res chain seq x y z
N MET A 1 -15.52 24.86 -33.02
CA MET A 1 -15.58 26.27 -32.55
C MET A 1 -15.09 26.30 -31.12
N LEU A 2 -13.93 26.92 -30.86
CA LEU A 2 -13.40 27.09 -29.51
C LEU A 2 -14.36 27.92 -28.67
N ASP A 3 -14.81 27.34 -27.56
CA ASP A 3 -15.71 27.95 -26.59
C ASP A 3 -15.09 29.26 -26.05
N LYS A 4 -15.84 30.37 -26.12
CA LYS A 4 -15.40 31.71 -25.68
C LYS A 4 -14.89 31.72 -24.23
N ASN A 5 -15.29 30.73 -23.44
CA ASN A 5 -14.84 30.52 -22.07
C ASN A 5 -13.38 30.05 -21.96
N VAL A 6 -12.88 29.25 -22.92
CA VAL A 6 -11.48 28.77 -22.94
C VAL A 6 -10.52 29.90 -23.27
N THR A 7 -10.88 30.76 -24.22
CA THR A 7 -10.07 31.93 -24.60
C THR A 7 -9.96 32.93 -23.45
N ARG A 8 -11.05 33.11 -22.68
CA ARG A 8 -11.10 33.99 -21.51
C ARG A 8 -10.31 33.44 -20.31
N PHE A 9 -10.24 32.11 -20.17
CA PHE A 9 -9.39 31.43 -19.20
C PHE A 9 -7.90 31.58 -19.55
N LEU A 10 -7.54 31.38 -20.82
CA LEU A 10 -6.15 31.51 -21.31
C LEU A 10 -5.58 32.92 -21.20
N SER A 11 -6.42 33.96 -21.25
CA SER A 11 -6.02 35.35 -21.06
C SER A 11 -5.89 35.77 -19.58
N SER A 12 -6.33 34.93 -18.63
CA SER A 12 -6.29 35.22 -17.19
C SER A 12 -5.07 34.65 -16.45
N ILE A 13 -4.18 33.92 -17.14
CA ILE A 13 -2.97 33.30 -16.56
C ILE A 13 -1.81 34.32 -16.56
N PRO A 14 -1.32 34.80 -15.40
CA PRO A 14 -0.20 35.76 -15.37
C PRO A 14 1.17 35.07 -15.52
N THR A 15 1.96 35.61 -16.46
CA THR A 15 3.43 35.67 -16.56
C THR A 15 4.27 34.41 -16.24
N GLU A 16 4.38 33.54 -17.24
CA GLU A 16 5.65 33.05 -17.80
C GLU A 16 5.35 32.40 -19.16
N LYS A 17 6.06 32.79 -20.23
CA LYS A 17 5.80 32.31 -21.61
C LYS A 17 5.85 30.77 -21.71
N SER A 18 6.70 30.15 -20.87
CA SER A 18 6.84 28.71 -20.67
C SER A 18 5.57 28.05 -20.10
N VAL A 19 4.99 28.61 -19.05
CA VAL A 19 3.77 28.09 -18.39
C VAL A 19 2.57 28.19 -19.32
N ARG A 20 2.42 29.31 -20.06
CA ARG A 20 1.35 29.48 -21.04
C ARG A 20 1.45 28.43 -22.16
N ASN A 21 2.65 28.18 -22.68
CA ASN A 21 2.86 27.17 -23.72
C ASN A 21 2.59 25.74 -23.21
N ASN A 22 3.02 25.41 -21.98
CA ASN A 22 2.75 24.10 -21.40
C ASN A 22 1.25 23.87 -21.13
N VAL A 23 0.54 24.87 -20.59
CA VAL A 23 -0.91 24.79 -20.37
C VAL A 23 -1.67 24.73 -21.70
N CYS A 24 -1.29 25.53 -22.69
CA CYS A 24 -1.88 25.47 -24.04
C CYS A 24 -1.64 24.11 -24.71
N ASN A 25 -0.43 23.56 -24.65
CA ASN A 25 -0.11 22.25 -25.22
C ASN A 25 -0.90 21.13 -24.54
N ILE A 26 -1.08 21.19 -23.21
CA ILE A 26 -1.87 20.19 -22.49
C ILE A 26 -3.35 20.30 -22.82
N ILE A 27 -3.90 21.52 -22.91
CA ILE A 27 -5.30 21.73 -23.33
C ILE A 27 -5.51 21.25 -24.76
N TYR A 28 -4.54 21.50 -25.66
CA TYR A 28 -4.59 21.05 -27.04
C TYR A 28 -4.56 19.51 -27.13
N ILE A 29 -3.68 18.86 -26.38
CA ILE A 29 -3.65 17.39 -26.24
C ILE A 29 -4.95 16.86 -25.63
N PHE A 30 -5.53 17.57 -24.67
CA PHE A 30 -6.80 17.19 -24.02
C PHE A 30 -7.98 17.25 -25.00
N ILE A 31 -8.04 18.27 -25.85
CA ILE A 31 -9.03 18.39 -26.93
C ILE A 31 -8.84 17.25 -27.94
N ILE A 32 -7.61 16.98 -28.38
CA ILE A 32 -7.30 15.88 -29.29
C ILE A 32 -7.70 14.53 -28.69
N ALA A 33 -7.39 14.28 -27.42
CA ALA A 33 -7.75 13.03 -26.75
C ALA A 33 -9.28 12.85 -26.62
N ARG A 34 -10.01 13.94 -26.39
CA ARG A 34 -11.49 13.94 -26.32
C ARG A 34 -12.11 13.69 -27.69
N GLU A 35 -11.61 14.33 -28.73
CA GLU A 35 -12.06 14.13 -30.11
C GLU A 35 -11.72 12.72 -30.62
N ALA A 36 -10.54 12.19 -30.31
CA ALA A 36 -10.16 10.81 -30.64
C ALA A 36 -11.04 9.77 -29.91
N SER A 37 -11.45 10.05 -28.67
CA SER A 37 -12.40 9.21 -27.94
C SER A 37 -13.81 9.24 -28.54
N ALA A 38 -14.24 10.38 -29.11
CA ALA A 38 -15.55 10.54 -29.74
C ALA A 38 -15.60 9.99 -31.18
N LEU A 39 -14.47 9.99 -31.91
CA LEU A 39 -14.34 9.43 -33.25
C LEU A 39 -14.31 7.89 -33.28
N ASN A 40 -13.89 7.22 -32.20
CA ASN A 40 -13.89 5.76 -32.13
C ASN A 40 -15.27 5.14 -31.82
N SER A 41 -16.21 5.92 -31.28
CA SER A 41 -17.58 5.45 -31.01
C SER A 41 -18.47 5.30 -32.25
N SER A 42 -17.99 5.65 -33.46
CA SER A 42 -18.79 5.62 -34.70
C SER A 42 -18.43 4.50 -35.70
N LEU A 43 -17.57 3.54 -35.33
CA LEU A 43 -17.18 2.43 -36.23
C LEU A 43 -17.47 1.06 -35.58
N ALA A 44 -18.71 0.60 -35.71
CA ALA A 44 -19.14 -0.71 -35.22
C ALA A 44 -19.58 -1.63 -36.38
N ALA A 45 -18.62 -2.30 -37.01
CA ALA A 45 -18.82 -3.53 -37.79
C ALA A 45 -17.46 -4.22 -38.01
N VAL A 46 -16.85 -4.78 -36.97
CA VAL A 46 -15.59 -5.52 -37.12
C VAL A 46 -15.54 -6.74 -36.19
N SER A 47 -14.95 -7.83 -36.68
CA SER A 47 -14.84 -9.17 -36.06
C SER A 47 -14.33 -9.20 -34.61
N ALA A 48 -14.56 -10.32 -33.90
CA ALA A 48 -14.20 -10.51 -32.49
C ALA A 48 -12.74 -10.18 -32.12
N ARG A 49 -11.76 -10.50 -32.99
CA ARG A 49 -10.34 -10.10 -32.80
C ARG A 49 -10.13 -8.58 -32.84
N SER A 50 -10.96 -7.89 -33.61
CA SER A 50 -10.93 -6.44 -33.78
C SER A 50 -11.61 -5.74 -32.61
N GLN A 51 -12.67 -6.35 -32.05
CA GLN A 51 -13.30 -5.92 -30.79
C GLN A 51 -12.33 -6.01 -29.62
N GLU A 52 -11.58 -7.10 -29.47
CA GLU A 52 -10.57 -7.23 -28.41
C GLU A 52 -9.45 -6.18 -28.55
N ARG A 53 -9.04 -5.88 -29.80
CA ARG A 53 -8.04 -4.84 -30.10
C ARG A 53 -8.57 -3.43 -29.88
N LEU A 54 -9.87 -3.19 -30.13
CA LEU A 54 -10.58 -1.94 -29.82
C LEU A 54 -10.74 -1.75 -28.32
N LEU A 55 -11.15 -2.79 -27.58
CA LEU A 55 -11.24 -2.78 -26.11
C LEU A 55 -9.88 -2.49 -25.46
N ARG A 56 -8.79 -3.10 -25.97
CA ARG A 56 -7.42 -2.78 -25.51
C ARG A 56 -7.02 -1.34 -25.84
N LYS A 57 -7.40 -0.81 -27.01
CA LYS A 57 -7.17 0.60 -27.38
C LYS A 57 -7.98 1.55 -26.51
N GLU A 58 -9.23 1.23 -26.20
CA GLU A 58 -10.08 2.01 -25.30
C GLU A 58 -9.53 2.03 -23.88
N ASP A 59 -9.11 0.88 -23.34
CA ASP A 59 -8.50 0.81 -22.01
C ASP A 59 -7.17 1.58 -21.95
N HIS A 60 -6.37 1.51 -23.02
CA HIS A 60 -5.16 2.31 -23.16
C HIS A 60 -5.46 3.82 -23.22
N MET A 61 -6.48 4.23 -23.99
CA MET A 61 -6.90 5.63 -24.10
C MET A 61 -7.49 6.16 -22.79
N LYS A 62 -8.30 5.37 -22.07
CA LYS A 62 -8.79 5.70 -20.73
C LYS A 62 -7.63 5.87 -19.76
N THR A 63 -6.66 4.95 -19.77
CA THR A 63 -5.45 5.04 -18.95
C THR A 63 -4.63 6.29 -19.27
N LEU A 64 -4.46 6.62 -20.55
CA LEU A 64 -3.75 7.81 -21.00
C LEU A 64 -4.49 9.09 -20.59
N TYR A 65 -5.80 9.13 -20.79
CA TYR A 65 -6.66 10.24 -20.36
C TYR A 65 -6.55 10.49 -18.86
N HIS A 66 -6.64 9.44 -18.03
CA HIS A 66 -6.46 9.57 -16.58
C HIS A 66 -5.06 10.07 -16.19
N LYS A 67 -4.01 9.60 -16.86
CA LYS A 67 -2.63 10.08 -16.63
C LYS A 67 -2.49 11.57 -16.99
N ILE A 68 -3.04 11.99 -18.13
CA ILE A 68 -3.02 13.39 -18.57
C ILE A 68 -3.81 14.26 -17.59
N ASN A 69 -5.03 13.85 -17.21
CA ASN A 69 -5.84 14.58 -16.24
C ASN A 69 -5.15 14.73 -14.89
N ARG A 70 -4.50 13.66 -14.40
CA ARG A 70 -3.74 13.69 -13.15
C ARG A 70 -2.58 14.68 -13.22
N ARG A 71 -1.81 14.67 -14.32
CA ARG A 71 -0.71 15.64 -14.53
C ARG A 71 -1.23 17.07 -14.63
N PHE A 72 -2.31 17.30 -15.39
CA PHE A 72 -2.93 18.60 -15.52
C PHE A 72 -3.44 19.11 -14.16
N LYS A 73 -4.11 18.26 -13.38
CA LYS A 73 -4.58 18.59 -12.01
C LYS A 73 -3.42 19.00 -11.11
N LYS A 74 -2.28 18.29 -11.13
CA LYS A 74 -1.08 18.68 -10.36
C LYS A 74 -0.52 20.03 -10.80
N ILE A 75 -0.50 20.32 -12.09
CA ILE A 75 -0.06 21.62 -12.62
C ILE A 75 -1.02 22.73 -12.17
N VAL A 76 -2.32 22.55 -12.38
CA VAL A 76 -3.35 23.51 -11.92
C VAL A 76 -3.23 23.74 -10.42
N GLN A 77 -3.03 22.68 -9.63
CA GLN A 77 -2.87 22.76 -8.20
C GLN A 77 -1.69 23.63 -7.75
N ARG A 78 -0.60 23.65 -8.51
CA ARG A 78 0.59 24.45 -8.19
C ARG A 78 0.52 25.89 -8.70
N PHE A 79 -0.16 26.13 -9.82
CA PHE A 79 -0.07 27.43 -10.51
C PHE A 79 -1.34 28.28 -10.47
N VAL A 80 -2.51 27.70 -10.23
CA VAL A 80 -3.79 28.44 -10.23
C VAL A 80 -4.22 28.74 -8.79
N PRO A 81 -4.19 30.00 -8.34
CA PRO A 81 -4.67 30.37 -7.02
C PRO A 81 -6.20 30.19 -6.95
N HIS A 82 -6.67 29.35 -6.04
CA HIS A 82 -8.09 29.16 -5.76
C HIS A 82 -8.29 28.69 -4.31
N ASN A 83 -9.16 29.36 -3.56
CA ASN A 83 -9.36 29.15 -2.11
C ASN A 83 -8.06 29.03 -1.30
N THR A 84 -7.06 29.88 -1.59
CA THR A 84 -5.73 29.86 -0.96
C THR A 84 -5.76 30.06 0.55
N ARG A 85 -6.88 30.52 1.13
CA ARG A 85 -7.13 30.53 2.58
C ARG A 85 -7.00 29.16 3.25
N TYR A 86 -7.13 28.06 2.49
CA TYR A 86 -6.92 26.69 2.98
C TYR A 86 -5.48 26.19 2.80
N ARG A 87 -4.55 27.02 2.32
CA ARG A 87 -3.12 26.68 2.35
C ARG A 87 -2.63 26.80 3.79
N PRO A 88 -2.08 25.75 4.40
CA PRO A 88 -1.58 25.85 5.77
C PRO A 88 -0.52 26.94 5.93
N SER A 89 -0.51 27.60 7.09
CA SER A 89 0.40 28.71 7.41
C SER A 89 1.67 28.26 8.14
N GLY A 90 1.71 27.03 8.66
CA GLY A 90 2.88 26.47 9.34
C GLY A 90 2.63 25.06 9.85
N VAL A 91 3.51 24.62 10.74
CA VAL A 91 3.47 23.29 11.39
C VAL A 91 3.04 23.45 12.84
N CYS A 92 2.14 22.58 13.30
CA CYS A 92 1.79 22.37 14.69
C CYS A 92 2.67 21.24 15.23
N LYS A 93 3.63 21.59 16.09
CA LYS A 93 4.56 20.63 16.68
C LYS A 93 3.94 19.86 17.85
N ILE A 94 4.32 18.61 17.99
CA ILE A 94 4.01 17.73 19.12
C ILE A 94 5.28 17.70 19.98
N ASN A 95 5.30 18.48 21.06
CA ASN A 95 6.44 18.50 21.97
C ASN A 95 6.47 17.17 22.75
N ALA A 96 7.38 16.27 22.39
CA ALA A 96 7.58 14.99 23.10
C ALA A 96 7.99 15.16 24.58
N GLU A 97 8.51 16.32 24.98
CA GLU A 97 8.86 16.64 26.37
C GLU A 97 7.80 17.51 27.09
N GLY A 98 6.63 17.74 26.47
CA GLY A 98 5.67 18.71 26.97
C GLY A 98 4.27 18.49 26.43
N ILE A 99 3.68 17.32 26.75
CA ILE A 99 2.27 16.97 26.50
C ILE A 99 1.29 18.05 27.03
N PHE A 100 1.75 18.94 27.92
CA PHE A 100 0.96 20.00 28.55
C PHE A 100 0.99 21.38 27.88
N SER A 101 1.73 21.59 26.78
CA SER A 101 1.81 22.93 26.15
C SER A 101 0.98 23.10 24.88
N THR A 102 0.32 22.06 24.37
CA THR A 102 -0.63 22.22 23.27
C THR A 102 -1.94 22.75 23.82
N ASN A 103 -2.44 23.82 23.21
CA ASN A 103 -3.78 24.31 23.49
C ASN A 103 -4.76 23.16 23.21
N SER A 104 -5.37 22.58 24.23
CA SER A 104 -6.28 21.43 24.11
C SER A 104 -7.48 21.71 23.20
N SER A 105 -7.76 23.00 22.93
CA SER A 105 -8.76 23.39 21.94
C SER A 105 -8.31 23.23 20.48
N GLU A 106 -7.01 23.01 20.23
CA GLU A 106 -6.42 22.82 18.90
C GLU A 106 -5.92 21.40 18.64
N LEU A 107 -5.21 20.80 19.60
CA LEU A 107 -4.59 19.49 19.47
C LEU A 107 -4.51 18.81 20.84
N ILE A 108 -4.95 17.56 20.91
CA ILE A 108 -4.79 16.67 22.06
C ILE A 108 -4.01 15.45 21.57
N VAL A 109 -3.00 15.02 22.32
CA VAL A 109 -2.12 13.91 21.96
C VAL A 109 -2.24 12.81 22.99
N HIS A 110 -2.43 11.58 22.51
CA HIS A 110 -2.53 10.36 23.28
C HIS A 110 -1.34 9.47 22.92
N PRO A 111 -0.32 9.35 23.80
CA PRO A 111 0.72 8.35 23.64
C PRO A 111 0.11 6.95 23.63
N VAL A 112 0.59 6.10 22.73
CA VAL A 112 0.19 4.68 22.63
C VAL A 112 1.38 3.79 22.98
N TYR A 113 2.48 3.94 22.25
CA TYR A 113 3.75 3.28 22.55
C TYR A 113 4.87 4.32 22.52
N GLU A 114 5.71 4.30 23.54
CA GLU A 114 6.90 5.16 23.64
C GLU A 114 8.14 4.33 23.35
N ASN A 115 9.02 4.86 22.48
CA ASN A 115 10.29 4.24 22.11
C ASN A 115 10.17 2.77 21.67
N GLU A 116 9.15 2.44 20.87
CA GLU A 116 8.94 1.07 20.39
C GLU A 116 10.09 0.66 19.48
N LEU A 117 10.84 -0.36 19.91
CA LEU A 117 12.01 -0.86 19.19
C LEU A 117 11.60 -1.95 18.20
N THR A 118 11.70 -1.65 16.92
CA THR A 118 11.53 -2.64 15.86
C THR A 118 12.89 -3.08 15.33
N ARG A 119 13.16 -4.40 15.41
CA ARG A 119 14.36 -5.03 14.86
C ARG A 119 14.07 -5.81 13.60
N LEU A 120 15.03 -5.81 12.69
CA LEU A 120 15.10 -6.67 11.52
C LEU A 120 16.02 -7.85 11.85
N ASP A 121 15.43 -9.03 12.02
CA ASP A 121 16.18 -10.27 12.17
C ASP A 121 16.51 -10.83 10.78
N ILE A 122 17.74 -10.63 10.33
CA ILE A 122 18.19 -10.97 8.98
C ILE A 122 19.61 -11.56 9.00
N PRO A 123 19.87 -12.67 8.28
CA PRO A 123 21.23 -13.17 8.07
C PRO A 123 22.10 -12.16 7.31
N ASP A 124 23.38 -12.03 7.69
CA ASP A 124 24.30 -11.08 7.05
C ASP A 124 24.40 -11.28 5.53
N ALA A 125 24.37 -12.53 5.06
CA ALA A 125 24.39 -12.83 3.63
C ALA A 125 23.18 -12.25 2.87
N LEU A 126 21.99 -12.26 3.46
CA LEU A 126 20.79 -11.64 2.85
C LEU A 126 20.83 -10.12 2.98
N PHE A 127 21.35 -9.60 4.09
CA PHE A 127 21.48 -8.16 4.31
C PHE A 127 22.45 -7.52 3.31
N GLU A 128 23.56 -8.19 2.99
CA GLU A 128 24.49 -7.73 1.96
C GLU A 128 23.97 -7.93 0.54
N ALA A 129 23.04 -8.87 0.32
CA ALA A 129 22.39 -9.06 -0.98
C ALA A 129 21.27 -8.05 -1.25
N CYS A 130 20.86 -7.24 -0.27
CA CYS A 130 19.85 -6.20 -0.45
C CYS A 130 20.29 -5.19 -1.51
N SER A 131 19.37 -4.74 -2.34
CA SER A 131 19.69 -3.75 -3.38
C SER A 131 20.18 -2.44 -2.75
N ASP A 132 21.27 -1.86 -3.26
CA ASP A 132 21.92 -0.65 -2.69
C ASP A 132 20.96 0.54 -2.53
N TYR A 133 20.03 0.68 -3.46
CA TYR A 133 19.01 1.74 -3.45
C TYR A 133 17.84 1.47 -2.48
N TRP A 134 17.88 0.33 -1.79
CA TRP A 134 16.87 -0.18 -0.87
C TRP A 134 17.53 -0.99 0.26
N LYS A 135 18.52 -0.39 0.94
CA LYS A 135 19.17 -1.03 2.10
C LYS A 135 18.39 -0.69 3.38
N PRO A 136 17.78 -1.68 4.06
CA PRO A 136 16.99 -1.42 5.26
C PRO A 136 17.88 -1.05 6.45
N LYS A 137 17.28 -0.39 7.45
CA LYS A 137 17.89 -0.29 8.77
C LYS A 137 17.75 -1.64 9.49
N ARG A 138 18.69 -1.94 10.40
CA ARG A 138 18.59 -3.14 11.26
C ARG A 138 17.69 -2.93 12.46
N GLU A 139 17.56 -1.69 12.92
CA GLU A 139 16.67 -1.33 14.01
C GLU A 139 16.18 0.11 13.86
N VAL A 140 15.00 0.37 14.42
CA VAL A 140 14.35 1.67 14.46
C VAL A 140 13.57 1.81 15.76
N LEU A 141 13.58 3.03 16.32
CA LEU A 141 12.73 3.43 17.43
C LEU A 141 11.61 4.31 16.88
N THR A 142 10.38 4.05 17.31
CA THR A 142 9.21 4.83 16.89
C THR A 142 8.31 5.12 18.07
N ASP A 143 7.96 6.40 18.26
CA ASP A 143 6.89 6.82 19.16
C ASP A 143 5.57 6.79 18.41
N TYR A 144 4.62 6.01 18.92
CA TYR A 144 3.28 5.91 18.38
C TYR A 144 2.31 6.74 19.20
N ILE A 145 1.60 7.63 18.52
CA ILE A 145 0.60 8.50 19.12
C ILE A 145 -0.71 8.48 18.33
N ILE A 146 -1.79 8.86 19.01
CA ILE A 146 -3.03 9.31 18.39
C ILE A 146 -3.21 10.80 18.68
N ALA A 147 -3.49 11.57 17.63
CA ALA A 147 -3.80 12.99 17.71
C ALA A 147 -5.30 13.20 17.52
N GLU A 148 -5.94 13.91 18.43
CA GLU A 148 -7.27 14.49 18.25
C GLU A 148 -7.15 15.97 17.85
N ILE A 149 -7.84 16.36 16.78
CA ILE A 149 -7.79 17.69 16.20
C ILE A 149 -9.21 18.28 16.17
N PRO A 150 -9.64 18.97 17.23
CA PRO A 150 -10.93 19.65 17.28
C PRO A 150 -11.08 20.67 16.14
N SER A 151 -12.21 20.61 15.44
CA SER A 151 -12.48 21.42 14.24
C SER A 151 -11.39 21.33 13.16
N GLY A 152 -10.72 20.17 13.09
CA GLY A 152 -9.67 19.88 12.14
C GLY A 152 -10.18 19.59 10.73
N ARG A 153 -9.22 19.48 9.82
CA ARG A 153 -9.45 19.03 8.44
C ARG A 153 -8.32 18.15 7.95
N VAL A 154 -8.64 17.31 6.97
CA VAL A 154 -7.70 16.45 6.25
C VAL A 154 -7.69 16.87 4.80
N TYR A 155 -6.49 17.01 4.23
CA TYR A 155 -6.29 17.13 2.80
C TYR A 155 -5.37 16.01 2.30
N THR A 156 -5.70 15.40 1.17
CA THR A 156 -4.82 14.42 0.53
C THR A 156 -4.90 14.46 -0.98
N ASP A 157 -3.79 14.14 -1.64
CA ASP A 157 -3.74 13.81 -3.06
C ASP A 157 -3.73 12.28 -3.31
N ASN A 158 -3.89 11.48 -2.24
CA ASN A 158 -3.79 10.02 -2.17
C ASN A 158 -2.44 9.42 -2.60
N GLU A 159 -1.42 10.24 -2.83
CA GLU A 159 -0.16 9.79 -3.44
C GLU A 159 1.04 10.26 -2.64
N SER A 160 1.19 11.57 -2.48
CA SER A 160 2.37 12.22 -1.94
C SER A 160 2.06 13.17 -0.80
N SER A 161 0.79 13.34 -0.42
CA SER A 161 0.38 14.25 0.63
C SER A 161 -0.79 13.69 1.42
N VAL A 162 -0.64 13.63 2.74
CA VAL A 162 -1.73 13.53 3.71
C VAL A 162 -1.46 14.60 4.76
N ALA A 163 -2.21 15.70 4.71
CA ALA A 163 -2.07 16.79 5.64
C ALA A 163 -3.24 16.78 6.62
N ILE A 164 -2.92 16.53 7.90
CA ILE A 164 -3.83 16.73 9.01
C ILE A 164 -3.64 18.16 9.49
N VAL A 165 -4.70 18.96 9.47
CA VAL A 165 -4.60 20.41 9.66
C VAL A 165 -5.52 20.87 10.78
N THR A 166 -4.97 21.67 11.71
CA THR A 166 -5.69 22.23 12.84
C THR A 166 -6.63 23.37 12.44
N LYS A 167 -7.51 23.78 13.37
CA LYS A 167 -8.40 24.94 13.18
C LYS A 167 -7.65 26.27 12.96
N TYR A 168 -6.38 26.36 13.39
CA TYR A 168 -5.51 27.52 13.10
C TYR A 168 -4.70 27.36 11.81
N ASN A 169 -5.10 26.41 10.96
CA ASN A 169 -4.55 26.19 9.63
C ASN A 169 -3.05 25.78 9.67
N ARG A 170 -2.68 24.95 10.64
CA ARG A 170 -1.32 24.40 10.79
C ARG A 170 -1.31 22.88 10.55
N VAL A 171 -0.31 22.38 9.83
CA VAL A 171 -0.13 20.93 9.60
C VAL A 171 0.38 20.27 10.88
N VAL A 172 -0.28 19.22 11.37
CA VAL A 172 0.16 18.48 12.55
C VAL A 172 1.29 17.54 12.16
N GLU A 173 2.45 17.64 12.80
CA GLU A 173 3.57 16.72 12.55
C GLU A 173 3.28 15.30 13.07
N ASN A 174 4.15 14.33 12.76
CA ASN A 174 4.04 12.90 13.11
C ASN A 174 2.86 12.13 12.49
N VAL A 175 1.67 12.75 12.40
CA VAL A 175 0.44 12.16 11.84
C VAL A 175 0.11 12.62 10.42
N SER A 176 0.88 13.58 9.89
CA SER A 176 0.83 14.01 8.49
C SER A 176 1.99 13.41 7.69
N LEU A 177 1.77 13.19 6.40
CA LEU A 177 2.75 12.68 5.45
C LEU A 177 2.97 13.65 4.29
N SER A 178 4.23 13.77 3.87
CA SER A 178 4.58 14.26 2.55
C SER A 178 5.70 13.43 1.93
N LEU A 179 5.59 13.15 0.63
CA LEU A 179 6.59 12.41 -0.14
C LEU A 179 7.17 13.29 -1.24
N VAL A 180 8.51 13.34 -1.30
CA VAL A 180 9.27 13.92 -2.41
C VAL A 180 10.18 12.82 -2.96
N ASP A 181 10.06 12.55 -4.27
CA ASP A 181 10.77 11.46 -4.95
C ASP A 181 10.62 10.09 -4.25
N GLY A 182 9.44 9.85 -3.67
CA GLY A 182 9.11 8.60 -2.97
C GLY A 182 9.66 8.50 -1.54
N LYS A 183 10.33 9.54 -1.03
CA LYS A 183 10.88 9.59 0.32
C LYS A 183 10.06 10.52 1.20
N VAL A 184 9.91 10.14 2.48
CA VAL A 184 9.29 11.02 3.47
C VAL A 184 10.18 12.24 3.69
N VAL A 185 9.56 13.41 3.75
CA VAL A 185 10.24 14.68 4.05
C VAL A 185 9.73 15.27 5.36
N GLU A 186 10.53 16.17 5.92
CA GLU A 186 10.19 16.91 7.13
C GLU A 186 8.84 17.63 7.01
N PRO A 187 8.07 17.78 8.11
CA PRO A 187 6.75 18.40 8.08
C PRO A 187 6.72 19.79 7.47
N ASN A 188 7.77 20.61 7.66
CA ASN A 188 7.89 21.96 7.11
C ASN A 188 8.13 21.99 5.58
N LEU A 189 8.52 20.85 4.99
CA LEU A 189 8.68 20.66 3.55
C LEU A 189 7.46 20.00 2.91
N ASN A 190 6.34 19.91 3.64
CA ASN A 190 5.12 19.30 3.11
C ASN A 190 4.66 20.02 1.83
N ASN A 191 4.49 19.27 0.75
CA ASN A 191 4.05 19.77 -0.56
C ASN A 191 2.73 20.57 -0.53
N ILE A 192 1.88 20.40 0.50
CA ILE A 192 0.68 21.23 0.69
C ILE A 192 1.02 22.71 0.85
N PHE A 193 2.22 23.03 1.36
CA PHE A 193 2.69 24.41 1.45
C PHE A 193 3.00 25.00 0.09
N GLU A 194 3.18 24.23 -0.98
CA GLU A 194 3.40 24.80 -2.33
C GLU A 194 2.12 24.89 -3.15
N GLN A 195 1.07 24.21 -2.72
CA GLN A 195 -0.21 24.17 -3.40
C GLN A 195 -0.92 25.53 -3.37
N ARG A 196 -1.54 25.89 -4.50
CA ARG A 196 -2.27 27.15 -4.69
C ARG A 196 -3.75 26.96 -4.99
N TYR A 197 -4.16 25.77 -5.43
CA TYR A 197 -5.56 25.44 -5.66
C TYR A 197 -6.10 24.52 -4.56
N PHE A 198 -7.15 24.94 -3.87
CA PHE A 198 -7.85 24.12 -2.88
C PHE A 198 -9.33 24.04 -3.21
N SER A 199 -9.92 22.85 -3.12
CA SER A 199 -11.38 22.72 -3.04
C SER A 199 -11.86 23.19 -1.67
N ILE A 200 -13.13 23.58 -1.58
CA ILE A 200 -13.77 23.79 -0.27
C ILE A 200 -13.86 22.42 0.44
N PRO A 201 -13.44 22.30 1.71
CA PRO A 201 -13.53 21.04 2.43
C PRO A 201 -14.99 20.63 2.60
N LYS A 202 -15.30 19.36 2.36
CA LYS A 202 -16.61 18.80 2.71
C LYS A 202 -16.71 18.73 4.22
N ARG A 203 -17.71 19.38 4.81
CA ARG A 203 -17.95 19.32 6.26
C ARG A 203 -18.74 18.05 6.60
N VAL A 204 -18.23 17.32 7.59
CA VAL A 204 -18.88 16.19 8.25
C VAL A 204 -19.16 16.59 9.69
N LYS A 205 -20.33 16.26 10.21
CA LYS A 205 -20.63 16.42 11.65
C LYS A 205 -20.18 15.16 12.37
N GLY A 206 -19.54 15.31 13.53
CA GLY A 206 -18.97 14.21 14.30
C GLY A 206 -17.45 14.05 14.14
N THR A 207 -16.96 12.92 14.64
CA THR A 207 -15.55 12.53 14.73
C THR A 207 -15.17 11.60 13.59
N VAL A 208 -14.10 11.94 12.87
CA VAL A 208 -13.59 11.14 11.76
C VAL A 208 -12.20 10.62 12.07
N PHE A 209 -12.02 9.29 12.09
CA PHE A 209 -10.70 8.68 12.13
C PHE A 209 -10.15 8.49 10.71
N THR A 210 -8.95 8.96 10.46
CA THR A 210 -8.30 8.80 9.15
C THR A 210 -7.36 7.61 9.13
N LEU A 211 -7.63 6.66 8.21
CA LEU A 211 -6.72 5.56 7.87
C LEU A 211 -5.81 5.91 6.68
N LEU A 212 -5.75 7.19 6.27
CA LEU A 212 -4.95 7.60 5.13
C LEU A 212 -3.46 7.46 5.39
N THR A 213 -2.74 6.95 4.39
CA THR A 213 -1.30 6.69 4.45
C THR A 213 -0.52 7.41 3.38
N GLY A 214 -1.19 7.99 2.37
CA GLY A 214 -0.54 8.34 1.10
C GLY A 214 0.09 7.12 0.42
N GLY A 215 0.92 7.38 -0.59
CA GLY A 215 1.70 6.36 -1.28
C GLY A 215 0.83 5.27 -1.93
N ALA A 216 1.19 4.01 -1.65
CA ALA A 216 0.62 2.84 -2.30
C ALA A 216 -0.57 2.21 -1.55
N GLY A 217 -1.01 2.77 -0.42
CA GLY A 217 -2.18 2.27 0.33
C GLY A 217 -3.50 2.31 -0.45
N LEU A 218 -3.55 3.05 -1.55
CA LEU A 218 -4.72 3.15 -2.43
C LEU A 218 -5.00 1.87 -3.23
N ASN A 219 -3.95 1.16 -3.66
CA ASN A 219 -4.06 0.12 -4.69
C ASN A 219 -3.13 -1.08 -4.53
N ASN A 220 -2.39 -1.18 -3.42
CA ASN A 220 -1.49 -2.29 -3.15
C ASN A 220 -1.91 -2.98 -1.85
N ILE A 221 -2.23 -4.27 -1.95
CA ILE A 221 -2.71 -5.07 -0.81
C ILE A 221 -1.69 -5.14 0.34
N SER A 222 -0.39 -5.17 0.07
CA SER A 222 0.61 -5.14 1.15
C SER A 222 0.55 -3.85 1.94
N HIS A 223 0.46 -2.70 1.26
CA HIS A 223 0.33 -1.41 1.94
C HIS A 223 -1.02 -1.28 2.66
N TRP A 224 -2.08 -1.92 2.15
CA TRP A 224 -3.35 -1.99 2.86
C TRP A 224 -3.21 -2.68 4.22
N PHE A 225 -2.58 -3.86 4.25
CA PHE A 225 -2.37 -4.63 5.47
C PHE A 225 -1.29 -4.06 6.39
N LEU A 226 -0.28 -3.36 5.85
CA LEU A 226 0.84 -2.85 6.63
C LEU A 226 0.73 -1.38 7.03
N ASP A 227 -0.03 -0.56 6.31
CA ASP A 227 -0.07 0.89 6.54
C ASP A 227 -1.48 1.41 6.86
N VAL A 228 -2.51 0.78 6.29
CA VAL A 228 -3.90 1.26 6.42
C VAL A 228 -4.59 0.60 7.61
N LEU A 229 -4.78 -0.72 7.57
CA LEU A 229 -5.53 -1.46 8.60
C LEU A 229 -4.93 -1.33 10.01
N PRO A 230 -3.59 -1.40 10.22
CA PRO A 230 -3.02 -1.36 11.56
C PRO A 230 -3.23 -0.05 12.30
N ARG A 231 -3.65 1.02 11.63
CA ARG A 231 -4.06 2.27 12.30
C ARG A 231 -5.24 2.05 13.25
N LEU A 232 -6.08 1.05 12.98
CA LEU A 232 -7.19 0.66 13.86
C LEU A 232 -6.69 0.10 15.20
N HIS A 233 -5.53 -0.56 15.22
CA HIS A 233 -4.89 -1.00 16.45
C HIS A 233 -4.56 0.18 17.34
N LEU A 234 -3.81 1.16 16.80
CA LEU A 234 -3.43 2.37 17.52
C LEU A 234 -4.66 3.14 18.04
N LEU A 235 -5.73 3.19 17.24
CA LEU A 235 -6.99 3.80 17.68
C LEU A 235 -7.62 3.04 18.86
N LYS A 236 -7.66 1.70 18.82
CA LYS A 236 -8.20 0.87 19.91
C LYS A 236 -7.38 1.02 21.19
N GLU A 237 -6.06 0.94 21.09
CA GLU A 237 -5.15 1.09 22.22
C GLU A 237 -5.23 2.47 22.87
N SER A 238 -5.56 3.52 22.10
CA SER A 238 -5.79 4.86 22.67
C SER A 238 -7.10 5.02 23.44
N GLY A 239 -8.01 4.04 23.39
CA GLY A 239 -9.34 4.10 24.00
C GLY A 239 -10.33 5.02 23.28
N LEU A 240 -10.00 5.50 22.07
CA LEU A 240 -10.81 6.46 21.32
C LEU A 240 -11.74 5.82 20.28
N TYR A 241 -11.68 4.49 20.09
CA TYR A 241 -12.42 3.79 19.05
C TYR A 241 -13.92 4.07 19.08
N ASP A 242 -14.56 4.00 20.26
CA ASP A 242 -16.01 4.18 20.41
C ASP A 242 -16.48 5.63 20.20
N ARG A 243 -15.54 6.58 20.12
CA ARG A 243 -15.83 8.00 19.82
C ARG A 243 -15.87 8.29 18.33
N VAL A 244 -15.55 7.32 17.47
CA VAL A 244 -15.46 7.50 16.01
C VAL A 244 -16.82 7.28 15.35
N ASP A 245 -17.30 8.33 14.69
CA ASP A 245 -18.52 8.28 13.88
C ASP A 245 -18.24 7.75 12.47
N TYR A 246 -17.11 8.16 11.88
CA TYR A 246 -16.74 7.79 10.51
C TYR A 246 -15.26 7.43 10.34
N PHE A 247 -14.98 6.52 9.41
CA PHE A 247 -13.65 6.09 9.02
C PHE A 247 -13.32 6.61 7.61
N LEU A 248 -12.30 7.46 7.49
CA LEU A 248 -11.79 7.95 6.21
C LEU A 248 -10.71 7.00 5.67
N VAL A 249 -11.01 6.29 4.59
CA VAL A 249 -10.12 5.32 3.94
C VAL A 249 -9.63 5.82 2.57
N PRO A 250 -8.47 5.32 2.06
CA PRO A 250 -7.93 5.75 0.77
C PRO A 250 -8.90 5.54 -0.42
N SER A 251 -9.48 4.34 -0.50
CA SER A 251 -10.45 3.95 -1.54
C SER A 251 -11.10 2.63 -1.16
N LEU A 252 -12.20 2.30 -1.84
CA LEU A 252 -12.88 1.00 -1.82
C LEU A 252 -12.93 0.39 -3.23
N ARG A 253 -11.99 0.75 -4.10
CA ARG A 253 -11.94 0.31 -5.49
C ARG A 253 -11.81 -1.21 -5.63
N TYR A 254 -11.09 -1.85 -4.71
CA TYR A 254 -10.82 -3.29 -4.77
C TYR A 254 -11.60 -4.04 -3.69
N ASP A 255 -12.02 -5.26 -4.01
CA ASP A 255 -12.90 -6.07 -3.16
C ASP A 255 -12.24 -6.36 -1.80
N TYR A 256 -10.94 -6.64 -1.79
CA TYR A 256 -10.18 -6.85 -0.54
C TYR A 256 -10.29 -5.67 0.44
N GLN A 257 -10.45 -4.43 -0.04
CA GLN A 257 -10.58 -3.26 0.83
C GLN A 257 -11.92 -3.28 1.56
N ARG A 258 -13.00 -3.66 0.85
CA ARG A 258 -14.34 -3.77 1.43
C ARG A 258 -14.45 -4.99 2.35
N GLU A 259 -13.99 -6.15 1.87
CA GLU A 259 -14.03 -7.41 2.62
C GLU A 259 -13.26 -7.31 3.95
N THR A 260 -12.05 -6.74 3.95
CA THR A 260 -11.29 -6.59 5.20
C THR A 260 -11.96 -5.64 6.19
N LEU A 261 -12.55 -4.53 5.74
CA LEU A 261 -13.27 -3.60 6.63
C LEU A 261 -14.54 -4.23 7.21
N GLU A 262 -15.27 -5.01 6.40
CA GLU A 262 -16.43 -5.77 6.85
C GLU A 262 -16.05 -6.81 7.90
N LEU A 263 -14.99 -7.60 7.65
CA LEU A 263 -14.47 -8.58 8.62
C LEU A 263 -13.98 -7.92 9.92
N LEU A 264 -13.52 -6.68 9.85
CA LEU A 264 -13.12 -5.88 11.01
C LEU A 264 -14.32 -5.20 11.72
N GLY A 265 -15.55 -5.46 11.26
CA GLY A 265 -16.77 -4.93 11.87
C GLY A 265 -17.02 -3.44 11.59
N ILE A 266 -16.42 -2.86 10.56
CA ILE A 266 -16.63 -1.45 10.18
C ILE A 266 -17.84 -1.36 9.23
N PRO A 267 -18.97 -0.76 9.66
CA PRO A 267 -20.16 -0.66 8.83
C PRO A 267 -19.94 0.22 7.61
N ALA A 268 -20.50 -0.17 6.47
CA ALA A 268 -20.30 0.53 5.19
C ALA A 268 -20.76 2.01 5.24
N GLU A 269 -21.81 2.30 5.99
CA GLU A 269 -22.37 3.64 6.21
C GLU A 269 -21.46 4.57 7.03
N LYS A 270 -20.50 4.00 7.78
CA LYS A 270 -19.48 4.76 8.51
C LYS A 270 -18.25 5.06 7.66
N ILE A 271 -18.16 4.54 6.43
CA ILE A 271 -16.94 4.70 5.61
C ILE A 271 -17.06 5.92 4.69
N ILE A 272 -16.01 6.74 4.69
CA ILE A 272 -15.81 7.83 3.73
C ILE A 272 -14.53 7.52 2.94
N THR A 273 -14.53 7.75 1.64
CA THR A 273 -13.34 7.53 0.80
C THR A 273 -12.68 8.86 0.40
N SER A 274 -11.36 8.93 0.41
CA SER A 274 -10.63 10.14 0.03
C SER A 274 -10.52 10.35 -1.49
N ASP A 275 -10.72 9.32 -2.30
CA ASP A 275 -10.84 9.47 -3.76
C ASP A 275 -12.05 10.32 -4.17
N THR A 276 -13.15 10.27 -3.40
CA THR A 276 -14.33 11.12 -3.56
C THR A 276 -14.31 12.35 -2.65
N CYS A 277 -13.66 12.27 -1.49
CA CYS A 277 -13.58 13.34 -0.50
C CYS A 277 -12.13 13.65 -0.07
N PRO A 278 -11.27 14.17 -0.97
CA PRO A 278 -9.85 14.39 -0.68
C PRO A 278 -9.60 15.57 0.25
N HIS A 279 -10.59 16.44 0.47
CA HIS A 279 -10.53 17.56 1.41
C HIS A 279 -11.77 17.52 2.30
N LEU A 280 -11.59 17.13 3.57
CA LEU A 280 -12.66 16.88 4.54
C LEU A 280 -12.41 17.69 5.80
N ALA A 281 -13.44 18.31 6.36
CA ALA A 281 -13.40 18.93 7.68
C ALA A 281 -14.45 18.27 8.59
N ALA A 282 -14.16 18.13 9.87
CA ALA A 282 -15.06 17.49 10.84
C ALA A 282 -15.15 18.28 12.14
N ASP A 283 -16.03 17.86 13.06
CA ASP A 283 -16.06 18.42 14.42
C ASP A 283 -14.82 17.97 15.20
N CYS A 284 -14.32 16.75 14.94
CA CYS A 284 -13.01 16.29 15.34
C CYS A 284 -12.39 15.39 14.25
N ILE A 285 -11.10 15.55 13.98
CA ILE A 285 -10.31 14.57 13.21
C ILE A 285 -9.44 13.80 14.20
N ILE A 286 -9.42 12.48 14.10
CA ILE A 286 -8.47 11.63 14.83
C ILE A 286 -7.49 11.03 13.81
N ALA A 287 -6.19 11.13 14.08
CA ALA A 287 -5.14 10.62 13.21
C ALA A 287 -4.05 9.90 14.02
N SER A 288 -3.43 8.88 13.45
CA SER A 288 -2.35 8.13 14.09
C SER A 288 -1.00 8.39 13.43
N THR A 289 0.08 8.12 14.17
CA THR A 289 1.39 7.85 13.57
C THR A 289 1.25 6.76 12.50
N ALA A 290 2.11 6.80 11.46
CA ALA A 290 2.17 5.72 10.48
C ALA A 290 2.60 4.40 11.16
N PRO A 291 1.94 3.25 10.88
CA PRO A 291 2.26 1.98 11.54
C PRO A 291 3.73 1.54 11.43
N ARG A 292 4.40 1.85 10.32
CA ARG A 292 5.83 1.59 10.09
C ARG A 292 6.68 2.86 10.20
N GLY A 293 6.19 3.87 10.90
CA GLY A 293 6.85 5.17 11.01
C GLY A 293 7.23 5.75 9.63
N ASN A 294 8.44 6.30 9.56
CA ASN A 294 9.08 6.75 8.30
C ASN A 294 10.08 5.71 7.75
N HIS A 295 9.93 4.45 8.13
CA HIS A 295 10.80 3.35 7.75
C HIS A 295 9.99 2.23 7.09
N THR A 296 10.69 1.15 6.73
CA THR A 296 10.06 0.01 6.07
C THR A 296 9.80 -1.17 7.00
N LEU A 297 10.50 -1.23 8.15
CA LEU A 297 10.36 -2.30 9.14
C LEU A 297 8.95 -2.36 9.75
N VAL A 298 8.52 -3.57 10.02
CA VAL A 298 7.19 -3.92 10.54
C VAL A 298 7.29 -4.27 12.03
N PRO A 299 6.64 -3.54 12.94
CA PRO A 299 6.68 -3.86 14.36
C PRO A 299 5.89 -5.14 14.67
N VAL A 300 6.23 -5.85 15.75
CA VAL A 300 5.59 -7.12 16.14
C VAL A 300 4.10 -6.92 16.41
N TRP A 301 3.73 -5.85 17.13
CA TRP A 301 2.32 -5.54 17.43
C TRP A 301 1.45 -5.43 16.17
N LEU A 302 2.02 -5.04 15.03
CA LEU A 302 1.31 -4.91 13.76
C LEU A 302 0.95 -6.30 13.21
N CYS A 303 1.94 -7.20 13.21
CA CYS A 303 1.73 -8.59 12.82
C CYS A 303 0.68 -9.25 13.71
N ASP A 304 0.80 -9.07 15.03
CA ASP A 304 -0.14 -9.62 16.02
C ASP A 304 -1.56 -9.08 15.80
N PHE A 305 -1.69 -7.77 15.56
CA PHE A 305 -2.99 -7.17 15.25
C PHE A 305 -3.64 -7.81 14.02
N ILE A 306 -2.91 -7.96 12.92
CA ILE A 306 -3.46 -8.55 11.70
C ILE A 306 -3.83 -10.01 11.95
N GLN A 307 -2.94 -10.81 12.57
CA GLN A 307 -3.23 -12.21 12.85
C GLN A 307 -4.46 -12.37 13.74
N ASN A 308 -4.55 -11.63 14.84
CA ASN A 308 -5.68 -11.68 15.78
C ASN A 308 -6.99 -11.18 15.16
N ALA A 309 -6.92 -10.17 14.28
CA ALA A 309 -8.10 -9.62 13.62
C ALA A 309 -8.74 -10.60 12.64
N PHE A 310 -7.94 -11.42 11.95
CA PHE A 310 -8.44 -12.30 10.89
C PHE A 310 -8.49 -13.78 11.28
N SER A 311 -7.78 -14.22 12.33
CA SER A 311 -7.90 -15.59 12.86
C SER A 311 -9.30 -15.86 13.41
N ASN A 312 -9.91 -14.87 14.07
CA ASN A 312 -11.26 -14.95 14.63
C ASN A 312 -12.36 -14.71 13.59
N ALA A 313 -12.00 -14.34 12.36
CA ALA A 313 -12.95 -13.92 11.33
C ALA A 313 -13.60 -15.09 10.57
N ILE A 314 -13.08 -16.30 10.74
CA ILE A 314 -13.64 -17.52 10.13
C ILE A 314 -14.04 -18.50 11.25
N PRO A 315 -15.35 -18.81 11.41
CA PRO A 315 -15.79 -19.82 12.37
C PRO A 315 -15.12 -21.17 12.15
N GLU A 316 -14.78 -21.90 13.21
CA GLU A 316 -14.10 -23.21 13.14
C GLU A 316 -14.84 -24.22 12.24
N GLY A 317 -16.17 -24.13 12.13
CA GLY A 317 -17.01 -24.97 11.27
C GLY A 317 -17.04 -24.58 9.78
N GLU A 318 -16.43 -23.47 9.38
CA GLU A 318 -16.32 -23.02 7.97
C GLU A 318 -15.00 -23.43 7.30
N LEU A 319 -14.16 -24.20 7.99
CA LEU A 319 -12.95 -24.81 7.45
C LEU A 319 -13.13 -26.23 6.83
N PRO A 320 -14.30 -26.73 6.37
CA PRO A 320 -14.35 -28.03 5.72
C PRO A 320 -13.96 -27.88 4.24
N GLY A 321 -12.73 -28.26 3.92
CA GLY A 321 -12.24 -28.41 2.56
C GLY A 321 -10.83 -29.01 2.55
N LEU A 322 -10.53 -29.86 1.57
CA LEU A 322 -9.16 -30.25 1.26
C LEU A 322 -8.49 -29.06 0.56
N TYR A 323 -7.77 -28.24 1.31
CA TYR A 323 -6.97 -27.16 0.74
C TYR A 323 -5.53 -27.63 0.49
N PRO A 324 -4.83 -27.07 -0.50
CA PRO A 324 -3.45 -27.45 -0.78
C PRO A 324 -2.53 -27.06 0.37
N SER A 325 -1.76 -28.02 0.89
CA SER A 325 -0.74 -27.74 1.90
C SER A 325 0.54 -27.14 1.31
N ARG A 326 0.76 -27.27 -0.01
CA ARG A 326 1.92 -26.69 -0.71
C ARG A 326 1.43 -25.77 -1.81
N ILE A 327 1.81 -24.51 -1.75
CA ILE A 327 1.25 -23.45 -2.59
C ILE A 327 2.34 -22.70 -3.32
N TYR A 328 2.17 -22.55 -4.63
CA TYR A 328 2.93 -21.59 -5.42
C TYR A 328 2.03 -20.40 -5.76
N ILE A 329 2.42 -19.20 -5.35
CA ILE A 329 1.70 -17.97 -5.70
C ILE A 329 2.24 -17.46 -7.03
N SER A 330 1.48 -17.72 -8.08
CA SER A 330 1.76 -17.21 -9.43
C SER A 330 1.52 -15.69 -9.49
N ARG A 331 2.33 -15.05 -10.34
CA ARG A 331 2.22 -13.62 -10.66
C ARG A 331 1.74 -13.38 -12.09
N LYS A 332 1.16 -14.39 -12.76
CA LYS A 332 0.79 -14.33 -14.19
C LYS A 332 -0.18 -13.22 -14.58
N ASP A 333 -0.89 -12.64 -13.61
CA ASP A 333 -1.80 -11.50 -13.79
C ASP A 333 -1.17 -10.14 -13.41
N SER A 334 0.09 -10.14 -12.96
CA SER A 334 0.87 -8.96 -12.67
C SER A 334 1.44 -8.33 -13.94
N LYS A 335 1.60 -7.01 -13.92
CA LYS A 335 2.24 -6.25 -15.00
C LYS A 335 3.77 -6.22 -14.91
N MET A 336 4.35 -6.78 -13.86
CA MET A 336 5.78 -6.69 -13.54
C MET A 336 6.24 -7.79 -12.57
N ARG A 337 7.54 -8.11 -12.61
CA ARG A 337 8.18 -9.15 -11.80
C ARG A 337 7.54 -10.51 -12.04
N ASN A 338 7.40 -10.86 -13.31
CA ASN A 338 6.87 -12.14 -13.72
C ASN A 338 8.00 -13.19 -13.74
N VAL A 339 7.62 -14.46 -13.59
CA VAL A 339 8.57 -15.56 -13.73
C VAL A 339 8.66 -15.95 -15.21
N ILE A 340 9.84 -15.81 -15.81
CA ILE A 340 10.04 -16.00 -17.26
C ILE A 340 9.78 -17.46 -17.66
N ASN A 341 10.26 -18.40 -16.85
CA ASN A 341 10.13 -19.84 -17.04
C ASN A 341 8.99 -20.45 -16.21
N GLU A 342 7.89 -19.71 -15.98
CA GLU A 342 6.81 -20.11 -15.04
C GLU A 342 6.19 -21.46 -15.39
N ILE A 343 5.96 -21.76 -16.69
CA ILE A 343 5.41 -23.05 -17.13
C ILE A 343 6.29 -24.23 -16.69
N GLN A 344 7.62 -24.07 -16.77
CA GLN A 344 8.55 -25.11 -16.33
C GLN A 344 8.55 -25.21 -14.80
N LEU A 345 8.55 -24.07 -14.11
CA LEU A 345 8.49 -24.02 -12.65
C LEU A 345 7.22 -24.70 -12.11
N GLU A 346 6.05 -24.37 -12.66
CA GLU A 346 4.76 -24.95 -12.27
C GLU A 346 4.76 -26.47 -12.47
N LYS A 347 5.33 -26.96 -13.58
CA LYS A 347 5.43 -28.40 -13.84
C LYS A 347 6.26 -29.12 -12.78
N GLU A 348 7.43 -28.59 -12.43
CA GLU A 348 8.32 -29.20 -11.44
C GLU A 348 7.75 -29.10 -10.02
N LEU A 349 7.17 -27.95 -9.66
CA LEU A 349 6.51 -27.76 -8.36
C LEU A 349 5.28 -28.68 -8.21
N LYS A 350 4.50 -28.87 -9.28
CA LYS A 350 3.37 -29.82 -9.27
C LYS A 350 3.84 -31.25 -9.00
N ALA A 351 5.00 -31.65 -9.53
CA ALA A 351 5.60 -32.95 -9.21
C ALA A 351 6.05 -33.07 -7.73
N GLN A 352 6.23 -31.95 -7.04
CA GLN A 352 6.48 -31.87 -5.59
C GLN A 352 5.20 -31.66 -4.76
N GLY A 353 4.02 -31.82 -5.36
CA GLY A 353 2.72 -31.70 -4.67
C GLY A 353 2.22 -30.28 -4.46
N PHE A 354 2.80 -29.29 -5.14
CA PHE A 354 2.31 -27.91 -5.08
C PHE A 354 1.07 -27.70 -5.94
N GLU A 355 0.19 -26.83 -5.46
CA GLU A 355 -0.85 -26.20 -6.27
C GLU A 355 -0.51 -24.73 -6.55
N THR A 356 -0.72 -24.33 -7.81
CA THR A 356 -0.53 -22.95 -8.22
C THR A 356 -1.80 -22.14 -8.02
N ILE A 357 -1.69 -21.01 -7.32
CA ILE A 357 -2.79 -20.06 -7.12
C ILE A 357 -2.45 -18.69 -7.70
N VAL A 358 -3.49 -17.94 -8.08
CA VAL A 358 -3.39 -16.52 -8.44
C VAL A 358 -4.13 -15.73 -7.37
N SER A 359 -3.39 -15.20 -6.39
CA SER A 359 -3.99 -14.64 -5.17
C SER A 359 -4.98 -13.48 -5.40
N SER A 360 -4.85 -12.75 -6.50
CA SER A 360 -5.78 -11.65 -6.84
C SER A 360 -7.19 -12.13 -7.20
N GLN A 361 -7.35 -13.40 -7.56
CA GLN A 361 -8.63 -14.02 -7.93
C GLN A 361 -9.39 -14.59 -6.74
N LEU A 362 -8.78 -14.55 -5.54
CA LEU A 362 -9.33 -15.08 -4.31
C LEU A 362 -9.87 -13.95 -3.42
N SER A 363 -11.01 -14.19 -2.80
CA SER A 363 -11.51 -13.39 -1.68
C SER A 363 -10.56 -13.46 -0.49
N ILE A 364 -10.67 -12.52 0.45
CA ILE A 364 -9.94 -12.53 1.72
C ILE A 364 -10.27 -13.79 2.52
N LYS A 365 -11.53 -14.21 2.55
CA LYS A 365 -11.92 -15.45 3.24
C LYS A 365 -11.23 -16.66 2.62
N GLU A 366 -11.22 -16.79 1.30
CA GLU A 366 -10.49 -17.89 0.64
C GLU A 366 -8.99 -17.84 0.91
N LYS A 367 -8.38 -16.66 0.88
CA LYS A 367 -6.97 -16.48 1.28
C LYS A 367 -6.72 -16.99 2.69
N ILE A 368 -7.52 -16.57 3.68
CA ILE A 368 -7.36 -17.03 5.06
C ILE A 368 -7.47 -18.56 5.12
N LYS A 369 -8.48 -19.18 4.46
CA LYS A 369 -8.65 -20.64 4.46
C LYS A 369 -7.48 -21.39 3.84
N ILE A 370 -6.98 -20.91 2.71
CA ILE A 370 -5.85 -21.52 1.97
C ILE A 370 -4.54 -21.36 2.76
N PHE A 371 -4.20 -20.13 3.17
CA PHE A 371 -2.91 -19.85 3.79
C PHE A 371 -2.82 -20.40 5.23
N SER A 372 -3.92 -20.47 5.98
CA SER A 372 -3.95 -21.10 7.32
C SER A 372 -3.74 -22.62 7.33
N GLN A 373 -3.74 -23.26 6.15
CA GLN A 373 -3.48 -24.68 5.94
C GLN A 373 -2.17 -24.94 5.17
N ALA A 374 -1.47 -23.89 4.78
CA ALA A 374 -0.23 -24.01 4.03
C ALA A 374 0.90 -24.51 4.95
N GLU A 375 1.58 -25.57 4.53
CA GLU A 375 2.85 -26.05 5.09
C GLU A 375 4.03 -25.41 4.37
N VAL A 376 3.92 -25.19 3.05
CA VAL A 376 4.98 -24.56 2.24
C VAL A 376 4.38 -23.57 1.25
N VAL A 377 4.89 -22.34 1.24
CA VAL A 377 4.53 -21.29 0.30
C VAL A 377 5.77 -20.89 -0.51
N VAL A 378 5.65 -20.90 -1.84
CA VAL A 378 6.67 -20.42 -2.77
C VAL A 378 6.12 -19.25 -3.56
N SER A 379 6.86 -18.16 -3.69
CA SER A 379 6.49 -17.06 -4.58
C SER A 379 7.68 -16.21 -4.99
N ALA A 380 7.60 -15.61 -6.18
CA ALA A 380 8.47 -14.49 -6.53
C ALA A 380 8.05 -13.22 -5.79
N THR A 381 9.03 -12.39 -5.44
CA THR A 381 8.84 -11.18 -4.62
C THR A 381 7.74 -10.26 -5.13
N GLY A 382 6.78 -9.97 -4.26
CA GLY A 382 5.83 -8.89 -4.47
C GLY A 382 4.61 -8.95 -3.57
N ALA A 383 3.69 -8.01 -3.82
CA ALA A 383 2.65 -7.69 -2.84
C ALA A 383 1.71 -8.84 -2.46
N GLY A 384 1.54 -9.83 -3.34
CA GLY A 384 0.73 -11.02 -3.05
C GLY A 384 1.27 -11.88 -1.90
N LEU A 385 2.55 -11.72 -1.53
CA LEU A 385 3.16 -12.49 -0.46
C LEU A 385 2.67 -12.07 0.93
N ILE A 386 2.03 -10.91 1.07
CA ILE A 386 1.46 -10.44 2.35
C ILE A 386 0.43 -11.41 2.96
N ASN A 387 -0.19 -12.25 2.13
CA ASN A 387 -1.12 -13.28 2.60
C ASN A 387 -0.47 -14.30 3.53
N MET A 388 0.88 -14.34 3.61
CA MET A 388 1.62 -15.11 4.61
C MET A 388 1.27 -14.74 6.05
N LEU A 389 0.70 -13.54 6.30
CA LEU A 389 0.17 -13.17 7.61
C LEU A 389 -0.95 -14.11 8.09
N PHE A 390 -1.58 -14.88 7.19
CA PHE A 390 -2.59 -15.88 7.54
C PHE A 390 -2.03 -17.30 7.73
N CYS A 391 -0.73 -17.51 7.49
CA CYS A 391 -0.08 -18.79 7.73
C CYS A 391 0.04 -19.08 9.22
N LYS A 392 0.13 -20.37 9.57
CA LYS A 392 0.42 -20.80 10.94
C LYS A 392 1.93 -20.75 11.21
N PRO A 393 2.35 -20.57 12.47
CA PRO A 393 3.75 -20.76 12.83
C PRO A 393 4.27 -22.13 12.37
N GLY A 394 5.51 -22.17 11.87
CA GLY A 394 6.12 -23.34 11.25
C GLY A 394 5.79 -23.53 9.77
N THR A 395 4.90 -22.72 9.17
CA THR A 395 4.77 -22.70 7.70
C THR A 395 6.09 -22.22 7.09
N ARG A 396 6.60 -22.97 6.12
CA ARG A 396 7.80 -22.59 5.39
C ARG A 396 7.47 -21.63 4.26
N LEU A 397 8.22 -20.54 4.16
CA LEU A 397 8.09 -19.55 3.10
C LEU A 397 9.38 -19.47 2.30
N ILE A 398 9.33 -19.73 0.99
CA ILE A 398 10.47 -19.59 0.08
C ILE A 398 10.19 -18.43 -0.87
N GLU A 399 10.95 -17.34 -0.70
CA GLU A 399 10.87 -16.18 -1.57
C GLU A 399 11.89 -16.25 -2.71
N ILE A 400 11.45 -15.94 -3.93
CA ILE A 400 12.29 -15.93 -5.13
C ILE A 400 12.57 -14.49 -5.54
N PHE A 401 13.83 -14.09 -5.44
CA PHE A 401 14.30 -12.76 -5.84
C PHE A 401 14.97 -12.79 -7.22
N ASN A 402 14.88 -11.66 -7.91
CA ASN A 402 15.87 -11.27 -8.90
C ASN A 402 17.00 -10.52 -8.17
N GLU A 403 18.26 -10.80 -8.47
CA GLU A 403 19.42 -10.13 -7.83
C GLU A 403 19.36 -8.60 -7.89
N GLY A 404 18.75 -8.06 -8.95
CA GLY A 404 18.59 -6.64 -9.15
C GLY A 404 17.48 -6.01 -8.31
N PHE A 405 16.71 -6.80 -7.55
CA PHE A 405 15.59 -6.35 -6.71
C PHE A 405 15.38 -7.27 -5.49
N VAL A 406 16.25 -7.10 -4.49
CA VAL A 406 16.19 -7.80 -3.19
C VAL A 406 15.79 -6.79 -2.12
N ILE A 407 14.63 -6.99 -1.48
CA ILE A 407 14.00 -6.03 -0.55
C ILE A 407 13.42 -6.73 0.69
N GLU A 408 13.24 -5.98 1.79
CA GLU A 408 12.95 -6.51 3.14
C GLU A 408 11.55 -6.86 3.60
N PRO A 409 10.44 -6.51 2.93
CA PRO A 409 9.15 -6.54 3.63
C PRO A 409 8.78 -7.94 4.14
N PHE A 410 9.15 -9.02 3.45
CA PHE A 410 8.67 -10.36 3.82
C PHE A 410 9.64 -11.14 4.69
N TYR A 411 10.96 -11.03 4.49
CA TYR A 411 11.92 -11.58 5.45
C TYR A 411 11.93 -10.83 6.77
N ASP A 412 11.44 -9.59 6.82
CA ASP A 412 11.25 -8.85 8.07
C ASP A 412 10.04 -9.36 8.88
N ILE A 413 8.97 -9.77 8.20
CA ILE A 413 7.73 -10.21 8.83
C ILE A 413 7.80 -11.71 9.20
N ALA A 414 8.30 -12.55 8.29
CA ALA A 414 8.21 -14.01 8.42
C ALA A 414 8.77 -14.55 9.76
N PRO A 415 9.97 -14.14 10.24
CA PRO A 415 10.45 -14.56 11.55
C PRO A 415 9.57 -14.08 12.71
N LYS A 416 9.00 -12.87 12.62
CA LYS A 416 8.15 -12.28 13.68
C LYS A 416 6.85 -13.02 13.88
N ILE A 417 6.32 -13.65 12.83
CA ILE A 417 5.12 -14.48 12.89
C ILE A 417 5.43 -15.98 12.95
N GLY A 418 6.70 -16.34 13.22
CA GLY A 418 7.13 -17.72 13.43
C GLY A 418 7.15 -18.58 12.17
N LEU A 419 7.34 -17.99 10.98
CA LEU A 419 7.50 -18.75 9.73
C LEU A 419 8.97 -19.12 9.51
N ASP A 420 9.18 -20.29 8.92
CA ASP A 420 10.50 -20.73 8.47
C ASP A 420 10.81 -20.06 7.12
N TYR A 421 11.53 -18.95 7.17
CA TYR A 421 11.86 -18.15 5.99
C TYR A 421 13.12 -18.66 5.27
N ASP A 422 12.96 -18.90 3.98
CA ASP A 422 14.00 -19.30 3.05
C ASP A 422 13.93 -18.42 1.79
N TYR A 423 15.00 -18.39 1.01
CA TYR A 423 15.04 -17.61 -0.22
C TYR A 423 15.97 -18.20 -1.27
N ILE A 424 15.71 -17.84 -2.53
CA ILE A 424 16.67 -17.97 -3.62
C ILE A 424 16.83 -16.61 -4.31
N ILE A 425 18.07 -16.29 -4.69
CA ILE A 425 18.39 -15.11 -5.48
C ILE A 425 18.82 -15.61 -6.84
N CYS A 426 18.06 -15.24 -7.87
CA CYS A 426 18.30 -15.62 -9.25
C CYS A 426 19.05 -14.51 -9.98
N GLU A 427 19.98 -14.91 -10.83
CA GLU A 427 20.83 -14.00 -11.60
C GLU A 427 19.99 -13.09 -12.51
N GLY A 428 20.39 -11.84 -12.58
CA GLY A 428 19.77 -10.80 -13.37
C GLY A 428 20.38 -10.76 -14.76
N ILE A 429 19.58 -10.34 -15.74
CA ILE A 429 20.04 -10.26 -17.13
C ILE A 429 20.82 -8.95 -17.36
N ARG A 430 20.72 -7.98 -16.44
CA ARG A 430 21.34 -6.66 -16.54
C ARG A 430 21.54 -6.00 -15.17
N PRO A 431 22.51 -5.08 -15.05
CA PRO A 431 22.67 -4.27 -13.84
C PRO A 431 21.47 -3.36 -13.59
N ILE A 432 21.05 -3.26 -12.33
CA ILE A 432 19.94 -2.42 -11.86
C ILE A 432 20.47 -1.37 -10.89
N THR A 433 20.07 -0.12 -11.10
CA THR A 433 20.64 1.04 -10.36
C THR A 433 19.62 1.76 -9.48
N ASN A 434 18.33 1.47 -9.62
CA ASN A 434 17.29 2.10 -8.81
C ASN A 434 16.03 1.24 -8.70
N ALA A 435 15.20 1.56 -7.70
CA ALA A 435 13.97 0.85 -7.39
C ALA A 435 12.97 0.81 -8.55
N SER A 436 12.88 1.86 -9.38
CA SER A 436 11.94 1.86 -10.51
C SER A 436 12.36 0.88 -11.61
N GLN A 437 13.65 0.61 -11.78
CA GLN A 437 14.15 -0.41 -12.69
C GLN A 437 13.94 -1.79 -12.07
N GLY A 438 14.39 -2.00 -10.83
CA GLY A 438 14.27 -3.29 -10.15
C GLY A 438 12.84 -3.81 -10.05
N GLN A 439 11.87 -2.92 -9.77
CA GLN A 439 10.46 -3.29 -9.73
C GLN A 439 9.91 -3.82 -11.07
N ARG A 440 10.59 -3.61 -12.19
CA ARG A 440 10.18 -4.06 -13.53
C ARG A 440 10.94 -5.28 -14.01
N GLU A 441 11.93 -5.74 -13.26
CA GLU A 441 12.70 -6.91 -13.66
C GLU A 441 11.89 -8.19 -13.43
N ASP A 442 11.73 -8.95 -14.49
CA ASP A 442 11.24 -10.32 -14.43
C ASP A 442 12.35 -11.24 -13.90
N VAL A 443 11.99 -12.42 -13.42
CA VAL A 443 12.93 -13.36 -12.83
C VAL A 443 13.00 -14.64 -13.66
N LEU A 444 14.22 -15.08 -13.97
CA LEU A 444 14.46 -16.42 -14.50
C LEU A 444 14.82 -17.32 -13.32
N VAL A 445 13.92 -18.22 -12.96
CA VAL A 445 14.08 -19.01 -11.74
C VAL A 445 15.08 -20.14 -11.95
N ASP A 446 16.05 -20.24 -11.04
CA ASP A 446 16.91 -21.43 -10.89
C ASP A 446 16.11 -22.55 -10.24
N ILE A 447 15.40 -23.32 -11.07
CA ILE A 447 14.50 -24.39 -10.64
C ILE A 447 15.27 -25.50 -9.93
N GLU A 448 16.49 -25.83 -10.36
CA GLU A 448 17.27 -26.89 -9.72
C GLU A 448 17.61 -26.51 -8.29
N ARG A 449 18.12 -25.28 -8.07
CA ARG A 449 18.43 -24.78 -6.73
C ARG A 449 17.19 -24.71 -5.86
N LEU A 450 16.05 -24.30 -6.39
CA LEU A 450 14.77 -24.31 -5.67
C LEU A 450 14.39 -25.74 -5.22
N LEU A 451 14.48 -26.72 -6.12
CA LEU A 451 14.17 -28.11 -5.79
C LEU A 451 15.16 -28.70 -4.78
N GLN A 452 16.44 -28.33 -4.84
CA GLN A 452 17.43 -28.71 -3.83
C GLN A 452 17.08 -28.13 -2.46
N LEU A 453 16.63 -26.87 -2.41
CA LEU A 453 16.20 -26.20 -1.18
C LEU A 453 14.98 -26.91 -0.56
N LEU A 454 14.00 -27.29 -1.38
CA LEU A 454 12.83 -28.07 -0.96
C LEU A 454 13.19 -29.47 -0.42
N LYS A 455 14.25 -30.10 -0.93
CA LYS A 455 14.72 -31.43 -0.49
C LYS A 455 15.47 -31.41 0.85
N LYS A 456 16.12 -30.30 1.22
CA LYS A 456 16.92 -30.22 2.46
C LYS A 456 16.12 -30.54 3.73
N ASP A 457 14.80 -30.35 3.72
CA ASP A 457 13.96 -30.59 4.90
C ASP A 457 13.26 -31.95 4.95
N THR A 458 13.06 -32.65 3.83
CA THR A 458 12.58 -34.06 3.92
C THR A 458 13.57 -34.92 4.72
N ALA A 459 14.83 -34.51 4.85
CA ALA A 459 15.82 -35.14 5.69
C ALA A 459 15.80 -34.69 7.18
N LYS A 460 15.35 -33.47 7.49
CA LYS A 460 15.17 -32.99 8.88
C LYS A 460 13.91 -33.58 9.52
N ASP A 461 12.79 -33.59 8.79
CA ASP A 461 11.53 -34.22 9.24
C ASP A 461 11.67 -35.73 9.44
N LYS A 462 12.41 -36.42 8.56
CA LYS A 462 12.74 -37.85 8.73
C LYS A 462 13.64 -38.13 9.94
N ARG A 463 14.53 -37.21 10.33
CA ARG A 463 15.37 -37.39 11.53
C ARG A 463 14.60 -37.16 12.82
N GLN A 464 13.67 -36.20 12.87
CA GLN A 464 12.82 -35.99 14.06
C GLN A 464 11.77 -37.10 14.23
N SER A 465 11.17 -37.60 13.14
CA SER A 465 10.21 -38.73 13.20
C SER A 465 10.86 -40.05 13.60
N VAL A 466 12.11 -40.33 13.19
CA VAL A 466 12.84 -41.55 13.62
C VAL A 466 13.27 -41.47 15.09
N VAL A 467 13.56 -40.28 15.62
CA VAL A 467 13.88 -40.11 17.05
C VAL A 467 12.62 -40.20 17.94
N GLY A 468 11.45 -39.79 17.43
CA GLY A 468 10.16 -39.95 18.13
C GLY A 468 9.63 -41.39 18.20
N ALA A 469 9.99 -42.25 17.24
CA ALA A 469 9.60 -43.66 17.24
C ALA A 469 10.53 -44.58 18.07
N ALA A 470 11.67 -44.08 18.53
CA ALA A 470 12.65 -44.84 19.31
C ALA A 470 12.47 -44.73 20.85
N TYR A 471 11.38 -44.10 21.31
CA TYR A 471 11.03 -43.94 22.73
C TYR A 471 9.63 -44.50 23.06
N THR A 472 9.22 -45.55 22.35
CA THR A 472 8.10 -46.40 22.77
C THR A 472 8.51 -47.86 22.57
N ASP A 473 9.17 -48.41 23.58
CA ASP A 473 9.11 -49.82 24.00
C ASP A 473 9.58 -49.94 25.45
#